data_AF-A0A2V8K140-F1
#
_entry.id   AF-A0A2V8K140-F1
#
_cell.length_a   1.000
_cell.length_b   1.000
_cell.length_c   1.000
_cell.angle_alpha   90.00
_cell.angle_beta   90.00
_cell.angle_gamma   90.00
#
_symmetry.space_group_name_H-M   'P 1'
#
loop_
_entity.id
_entity.type
_entity.pdbx_description
1 polymer ?
#
loop_
_entity_poly.entity_id
_entity_poly.type
_entity_poly.pdbx_seq_one_letter_code
_entity_poly.pdbx_strand_id
1 'polypeptide(L)'
;MTVTLTGSGFVPGATSVSLTDTQTSVASVSNVNVTSSTSLTGSLTIPASTSPDDYYVSVSTPNGTSSRFGPRFGVFQPLAPPGIQNVLPERGIAGTTFTGTIIGANLLNNVTSVIVGGGGVTVTILD
;
A
#
# COMPACT_ATOMS: atom_id res chain seq x y z
N MET A 1 -12.35 6.84 2.24
CA MET A 1 -11.73 7.98 2.94
C MET A 1 -12.21 9.28 2.31
N THR A 2 -12.23 10.40 3.04
CA THR A 2 -12.54 11.72 2.44
C THR A 2 -11.26 12.38 1.98
N VAL A 3 -11.28 12.96 0.78
CA VAL A 3 -10.17 13.71 0.19
C VAL A 3 -10.61 15.14 -0.13
N THR A 4 -9.69 16.08 -0.02
CA THR A 4 -9.85 17.46 -0.47
C THR A 4 -8.88 17.70 -1.62
N LEU A 5 -9.40 18.16 -2.76
CA LEU A 5 -8.59 18.60 -3.89
C LEU A 5 -8.65 20.12 -3.99
N THR A 6 -7.49 20.72 -4.21
CA THR A 6 -7.33 22.14 -4.51
C THR A 6 -6.84 22.31 -5.94
N GLY A 7 -7.42 23.26 -6.67
CA GLY A 7 -7.11 23.50 -8.07
C GLY A 7 -7.77 24.76 -8.58
N SER A 8 -8.20 24.74 -9.84
CA SER A 8 -8.92 25.86 -10.46
C SER A 8 -9.89 25.34 -11.53
N GLY A 9 -10.92 26.14 -11.82
CA GLY A 9 -11.91 25.83 -12.86
C GLY A 9 -12.91 24.74 -12.50
N PHE A 10 -13.06 24.39 -11.21
CA PHE A 10 -14.04 23.40 -10.78
C PHE A 10 -15.48 23.93 -10.95
N VAL A 11 -16.35 23.09 -11.49
CA VAL A 11 -17.75 23.40 -11.79
C VAL A 11 -18.67 22.49 -10.96
N PRO A 12 -19.53 23.04 -10.08
CA PRO A 12 -20.49 22.26 -9.29
C PRO A 12 -21.36 21.37 -10.17
N GLY A 13 -21.52 20.11 -9.77
CA GLY A 13 -22.33 19.11 -10.48
C GLY A 13 -21.75 18.60 -11.81
N ALA A 14 -20.65 19.17 -12.31
CA ALA A 14 -20.06 18.81 -13.60
C ALA A 14 -18.56 18.48 -13.53
N THR A 15 -17.99 18.40 -12.32
CA THR A 15 -16.59 18.03 -12.11
C THR A 15 -16.49 16.55 -11.74
N SER A 16 -15.60 15.81 -12.39
CA SER A 16 -15.24 14.44 -12.05
C SER A 16 -13.75 14.31 -11.80
N VAL A 17 -13.35 13.41 -10.88
CA VAL A 17 -11.95 13.17 -10.54
C VAL A 17 -11.61 11.69 -10.73
N SER A 18 -10.48 11.42 -11.39
CA SER A 18 -9.96 10.08 -11.63
C SER A 18 -8.55 9.92 -11.09
N LEU A 19 -8.26 8.71 -10.61
CA LEU A 19 -6.91 8.26 -10.29
C LEU A 19 -6.50 7.18 -11.29
N THR A 20 -5.44 7.45 -12.04
CA THR A 20 -4.90 6.58 -13.09
C THR A 20 -3.45 6.25 -12.78
N ASP A 21 -3.06 4.99 -12.87
CA ASP A 21 -1.63 4.66 -12.95
C ASP A 21 -1.12 4.90 -14.38
N THR A 22 0.08 4.42 -14.68
CA THR A 22 0.66 4.53 -16.03
C THR A 22 -0.07 3.68 -17.08
N GLN A 23 -0.89 2.71 -16.69
CA GLN A 23 -1.50 1.71 -17.57
C GLN A 23 -3.04 1.64 -17.53
N THR A 24 -3.72 1.95 -16.43
CA THR A 24 -5.19 1.76 -16.25
C THR A 24 -5.82 2.77 -15.25
N SER A 25 -7.11 3.08 -15.40
CA SER A 25 -7.93 3.74 -14.36
C SER A 25 -8.28 2.72 -13.28
N VAL A 26 -7.83 2.92 -12.04
CA VAL A 26 -8.00 1.89 -10.99
C VAL A 26 -8.77 2.40 -9.77
N ALA A 27 -8.86 3.72 -9.56
CA ALA A 27 -9.66 4.29 -8.47
C ALA A 27 -10.46 5.52 -8.94
N SER A 28 -11.72 5.58 -8.50
CA SER A 28 -12.62 6.71 -8.75
C SER A 28 -12.87 7.47 -7.46
N VAL A 29 -12.95 8.79 -7.57
CA VAL A 29 -13.48 9.62 -6.49
C VAL A 29 -14.98 9.75 -6.71
N SER A 30 -15.75 9.28 -5.74
CA SER A 30 -17.21 9.37 -5.72
C SER A 30 -17.67 10.56 -4.88
N ASN A 31 -18.96 10.91 -4.95
CA ASN A 31 -19.57 11.99 -4.17
C ASN A 31 -18.79 13.31 -4.28
N VAL A 32 -18.38 13.66 -5.51
CA VAL A 32 -17.63 14.90 -5.76
C VAL A 32 -18.51 16.09 -5.42
N ASN A 33 -18.10 16.86 -4.41
CA ASN A 33 -18.76 18.06 -3.94
C ASN A 33 -17.82 19.26 -4.11
N VAL A 34 -18.09 20.09 -5.11
CA VAL A 34 -17.32 21.30 -5.40
C VAL A 34 -17.75 22.40 -4.44
N THR A 35 -16.85 22.78 -3.52
CA THR A 35 -17.11 23.80 -2.50
C THR A 35 -16.77 25.20 -2.99
N SER A 36 -15.89 25.32 -3.99
CA SER A 36 -15.57 26.56 -4.71
C SER A 36 -14.98 26.25 -6.09
N SER A 37 -14.78 27.26 -6.94
CA SER A 37 -14.06 27.08 -8.22
C SER A 37 -12.61 26.59 -8.07
N THR A 38 -12.09 26.53 -6.84
CA THR A 38 -10.71 26.13 -6.52
C THR A 38 -10.62 24.99 -5.51
N SER A 39 -11.73 24.51 -4.98
CA SER A 39 -11.74 23.45 -3.96
C SER A 39 -12.93 22.51 -4.13
N LEU A 40 -12.66 21.22 -3.96
CA LEU A 40 -13.69 20.19 -3.93
C LEU A 40 -13.34 19.14 -2.87
N THR A 41 -14.38 18.46 -2.42
CA THR A 41 -14.28 17.27 -1.55
C THR A 41 -14.83 16.06 -2.28
N GLY A 42 -14.38 14.87 -1.89
CA GLY A 42 -14.87 13.63 -2.47
C GLY A 42 -14.55 12.42 -1.60
N SER A 43 -15.19 11.30 -1.92
CA SER A 43 -14.97 10.01 -1.29
C SER A 43 -14.06 9.16 -2.17
N LEU A 44 -12.83 8.93 -1.70
CA LEU A 44 -11.87 8.04 -2.34
C LEU A 44 -12.03 6.62 -1.77
N THR A 45 -12.23 5.67 -2.67
CA THR A 45 -12.23 4.23 -2.38
C THR A 45 -11.12 3.58 -3.19
N ILE A 46 -10.22 2.88 -2.50
CA ILE A 46 -9.14 2.11 -3.12
C ILE A 46 -9.50 0.64 -2.95
N PRO A 47 -9.83 -0.10 -4.03
CA PRO A 47 -10.07 -1.54 -3.96
C PRO A 47 -8.89 -2.30 -3.33
N ALA A 48 -9.19 -3.38 -2.58
CA ALA A 48 -8.15 -4.21 -1.99
C ALA A 48 -7.24 -4.89 -3.03
N SER A 49 -7.72 -5.04 -4.27
CA SER A 49 -6.96 -5.57 -5.40
C SER A 49 -6.13 -4.52 -6.14
N THR A 50 -6.15 -3.24 -5.74
CA THR A 50 -5.34 -2.21 -6.36
C THR A 50 -3.86 -2.48 -6.12
N SER A 51 -3.09 -2.54 -7.20
CA SER A 51 -1.65 -2.76 -7.14
C SER A 51 -0.94 -1.61 -6.39
N PRO A 52 0.10 -1.91 -5.59
CA PRO A 52 0.97 -0.87 -5.06
C PRO A 52 1.68 -0.13 -6.21
N ASP A 53 1.39 1.17 -6.36
CA ASP A 53 2.04 2.06 -7.31
C ASP A 53 1.71 3.51 -6.94
N ASP A 54 2.34 4.42 -7.66
CA ASP A 54 2.02 5.82 -7.68
C ASP A 54 0.92 6.14 -8.72
N TYR A 55 -0.20 6.68 -8.25
CA TYR A 55 -1.32 7.06 -9.10
C TYR A 55 -1.32 8.56 -9.42
N TYR A 56 -1.58 8.90 -10.68
CA TYR A 56 -1.80 10.28 -11.14
C TYR A 56 -3.25 10.69 -10.91
N VAL A 57 -3.43 11.96 -10.53
CA VAL A 57 -4.75 12.57 -10.39
C VAL A 57 -5.03 13.42 -11.62
N SER A 58 -6.21 13.24 -12.20
CA SER A 58 -6.74 14.15 -13.22
C SER A 58 -8.17 14.55 -12.91
N VAL A 59 -8.50 15.78 -13.27
CA VAL A 59 -9.84 16.36 -13.07
C VAL A 59 -10.42 16.69 -14.42
N SER A 60 -11.66 16.28 -14.66
CA SER A 60 -12.41 16.63 -15.86
C SER A 60 -13.58 17.55 -15.52
N THR A 61 -13.76 18.56 -16.37
CA THR A 61 -14.83 19.56 -16.32
C THR A 61 -15.42 19.71 -17.72
N PRO A 62 -16.56 20.40 -17.90
CA PRO A 62 -17.10 20.66 -19.24
C PRO A 62 -16.14 21.42 -20.17
N ASN A 63 -15.18 22.17 -19.60
CA ASN A 63 -14.20 22.95 -20.36
C ASN A 63 -12.93 22.16 -20.69
N GLY A 64 -12.82 20.90 -20.25
CA GLY A 64 -11.69 20.03 -20.54
C GLY A 64 -11.18 19.27 -19.32
N THR A 65 -10.13 18.49 -19.56
CA THR A 65 -9.45 17.66 -18.56
C THR A 65 -8.09 18.25 -18.23
N SER A 66 -7.73 18.27 -16.94
CA SER A 66 -6.41 18.70 -16.49
C SER A 66 -5.31 17.78 -17.04
N SER A 67 -4.07 18.28 -17.07
CA SER A 67 -2.91 17.39 -17.13
C SER A 67 -2.87 16.47 -15.90
N ARG A 68 -2.12 15.37 -16.01
CA ARG A 68 -1.84 14.48 -14.88
C ARG A 68 -1.02 15.25 -13.84
N PHE A 69 -1.60 15.49 -12.66
CA PHE A 69 -0.92 16.21 -11.58
C PHE A 69 0.07 15.31 -10.84
N GLY A 70 1.24 15.87 -10.49
CA GLY A 70 2.22 15.30 -9.55
C GLY A 70 2.52 16.33 -8.45
N PRO A 71 2.62 15.96 -7.16
CA PRO A 71 3.02 14.66 -6.61
C PRO A 71 1.96 13.55 -6.74
N ARG A 72 2.46 12.31 -6.85
CA ARG A 72 1.64 11.14 -7.11
C ARG A 72 0.98 10.63 -5.82
N PHE A 73 -0.22 10.07 -5.93
CA PHE A 73 -0.91 9.45 -4.81
C PHE A 73 -0.43 7.99 -4.67
N GLY A 74 0.36 7.72 -3.63
CA GLY A 74 0.89 6.38 -3.40
C GLY A 74 -0.16 5.43 -2.83
N VAL A 75 -0.42 4.33 -3.52
CA VAL A 75 -1.17 3.19 -2.97
C VAL A 75 -0.16 2.16 -2.48
N PHE A 76 -0.35 1.68 -1.26
CA PHE A 76 0.42 0.59 -0.69
C PHE A 76 -0.53 -0.50 -0.22
N GLN A 77 -0.08 -1.75 -0.31
CA GLN A 77 -0.75 -2.87 0.34
C GLN A 77 -0.02 -3.18 1.66
N PRO A 78 -0.75 -3.37 2.77
CA PRO A 78 -0.13 -3.82 4.00
C PRO A 78 0.50 -5.20 3.77
N LEU A 79 1.73 -5.39 4.29
CA LEU A 79 2.38 -6.69 4.26
C LEU A 79 1.53 -7.68 5.06
N ALA A 80 1.26 -8.85 4.49
CA ALA A 80 0.66 -9.94 5.23
C ALA A 80 1.59 -10.36 6.39
N PRO A 81 1.04 -10.72 7.56
CA PRO A 81 1.85 -11.09 8.71
C PRO A 81 2.73 -12.31 8.39
N PRO A 82 3.92 -12.41 9.02
CA PRO A 82 4.77 -13.60 8.87
C PRO A 82 4.08 -14.81 9.50
N GLY A 83 4.14 -15.94 8.80
CA GLY A 83 3.59 -17.21 9.28
C GLY A 83 4.66 -18.30 9.28
N ILE A 84 4.97 -18.88 10.44
CA ILE A 84 5.87 -20.03 10.53
C ILE A 84 5.07 -21.30 10.25
N GLN A 85 5.57 -22.13 9.34
CA GLN A 85 4.97 -23.43 9.02
C GLN A 85 5.82 -24.59 9.55
N ASN A 86 7.15 -24.48 9.49
CA ASN A 86 8.03 -25.52 10.00
C ASN A 86 9.39 -24.95 10.44
N VAL A 87 10.07 -25.68 11.31
CA VAL A 87 11.46 -25.43 11.71
C VAL A 87 12.24 -26.74 11.62
N LEU A 88 13.34 -26.73 10.90
CA LEU A 88 14.20 -27.89 10.71
C LEU A 88 15.63 -27.57 11.16
N PRO A 89 16.34 -28.47 11.87
CA PRO A 89 15.80 -29.67 12.48
C PRO A 89 14.82 -29.34 13.62
N GLU A 90 13.86 -30.24 13.89
CA GLU A 90 12.87 -30.10 14.96
C GLU A 90 13.43 -30.35 16.37
N ARG A 91 14.67 -30.84 16.46
CA ARG A 91 15.36 -31.20 17.70
C ARG A 91 16.84 -30.84 17.60
N GLY A 92 17.42 -30.50 18.75
CA GLY A 92 18.85 -30.26 18.91
C GLY A 92 19.36 -30.84 20.23
N ILE A 93 20.68 -31.03 20.33
CA ILE A 93 21.35 -31.46 21.56
C ILE A 93 21.74 -30.21 22.36
N ALA A 94 21.45 -30.22 23.67
CA ALA A 94 21.80 -29.10 24.54
C ALA A 94 23.31 -28.81 24.53
N GLY A 95 23.68 -27.52 24.49
CA GLY A 95 25.07 -27.07 24.44
C GLY A 95 25.75 -27.19 23.07
N THR A 96 25.01 -27.54 22.02
CA THR A 96 25.52 -27.57 20.64
C THR A 96 24.97 -26.43 19.80
N THR A 97 25.74 -26.05 18.79
CA THR A 97 25.30 -25.09 17.75
C THR A 97 24.97 -25.85 16.48
N PHE A 98 23.83 -25.53 15.87
CA PHE A 98 23.43 -26.09 14.59
C PHE A 98 22.82 -25.00 13.71
N THR A 99 22.92 -25.20 12.40
CA THR A 99 22.20 -24.38 11.43
C THR A 99 20.81 -24.98 11.21
N GLY A 100 19.78 -24.14 11.30
CA GLY A 100 18.40 -24.54 11.05
C GLY A 100 17.76 -23.69 9.95
N THR A 101 16.68 -24.21 9.40
CA THR A 101 15.84 -23.56 8.39
C THR A 101 14.45 -23.34 8.96
N ILE A 102 13.96 -22.10 8.89
CA ILE A 102 12.57 -21.76 9.19
C ILE A 102 11.83 -21.64 7.88
N ILE A 103 10.79 -22.44 7.72
CA ILE A 103 9.94 -22.45 6.53
C ILE A 103 8.65 -21.73 6.90
N GLY A 104 8.28 -20.73 6.12
CA GLY A 104 7.12 -19.91 6.39
C GLY A 104 6.67 -19.08 5.19
N ALA A 105 5.66 -18.26 5.42
CA ALA A 105 5.16 -17.27 4.48
C ALA A 105 5.52 -15.86 4.98
N ASN A 106 5.73 -14.94 4.03
CA ASN A 106 6.04 -13.52 4.30
C ASN A 106 7.27 -13.30 5.21
N LEU A 107 8.23 -14.24 5.19
CA LEU A 107 9.52 -14.09 5.87
C LEU A 107 10.44 -13.24 4.99
N LEU A 108 10.33 -11.92 5.12
CA LEU A 108 11.11 -10.97 4.32
C LEU A 108 12.51 -10.75 4.89
N ASN A 109 13.50 -10.76 4.00
CA ASN A 109 14.90 -10.47 4.32
C ASN A 109 15.03 -9.08 4.95
N ASN A 110 15.89 -8.97 5.96
CA ASN A 110 16.19 -7.72 6.67
C ASN A 110 14.99 -7.04 7.38
N VAL A 111 13.84 -7.70 7.43
CA VAL A 111 12.63 -7.23 8.13
C VAL A 111 12.20 -8.23 9.20
N THR A 112 12.32 -9.53 8.91
CA THR A 112 11.89 -10.59 9.82
C THR A 112 12.91 -10.77 10.95
N SER A 113 12.45 -10.70 12.19
CA SER A 113 13.22 -11.14 13.36
C SER A 113 12.69 -12.48 13.86
N VAL A 114 13.60 -13.32 14.36
CA VAL A 114 13.29 -14.65 14.89
C VAL A 114 13.72 -14.70 16.34
N ILE A 115 12.79 -15.10 17.21
CA ILE A 115 13.06 -15.37 18.62
C ILE A 115 12.67 -16.81 18.89
N VAL A 116 13.59 -17.58 19.45
CA VAL A 116 13.31 -18.93 19.93
C VAL A 116 13.19 -18.85 21.45
N GLY A 117 12.05 -19.32 21.98
CA GLY A 117 11.81 -19.37 23.41
C GLY A 117 12.66 -20.43 24.11
N GLY A 118 12.91 -20.23 25.41
CA GLY A 118 13.82 -21.04 26.21
C GLY A 118 15.14 -20.29 26.46
N GLY A 119 15.53 -20.13 27.72
CA GLY A 119 16.74 -19.39 28.06
C GLY A 119 18.00 -20.01 27.43
N GLY A 120 18.90 -19.17 26.93
CA GLY A 120 20.21 -19.59 26.42
C GLY A 120 20.28 -19.94 24.93
N VAL A 121 19.23 -19.67 24.14
CA VAL A 121 19.27 -19.83 22.67
C VAL A 121 19.63 -18.52 21.99
N THR A 122 20.70 -18.52 21.20
CA THR A 122 21.09 -17.39 20.32
C THR A 122 20.78 -17.75 18.88
N VAL A 123 20.10 -16.85 18.16
CA VAL A 123 19.75 -17.04 16.74
C VAL A 123 20.47 -15.99 15.91
N THR A 124 21.18 -16.44 14.88
CA THR A 124 21.72 -15.57 13.83
C THR A 124 20.99 -15.90 12.53
N ILE A 125 20.39 -14.89 11.91
CA ILE A 125 19.78 -15.03 10.58
C ILE A 125 20.90 -14.84 9.55
N LEU A 126 21.06 -15.82 8.68
CA LEU A 126 21.96 -15.75 7.52
C LEU A 126 21.12 -15.35 6.31
N ASP A 127 21.53 -14.32 5.58
CA ASP A 127 20.88 -13.79 4.38
C ASP A 127 21.43 -14.37 3.07
#